data_AF-A0A8X6YFD2-F1
#
_entry.id   AF-A0A8X6YFD2-F1
#
_cell.length_a   1.000
_cell.length_b   1.000
_cell.length_c   1.000
_cell.angle_alpha   90.00
_cell.angle_beta   90.00
_cell.angle_gamma   90.00
#
_symmetry.space_group_name_H-M   'P 1'
#
loop_
_entity.id
_entity.type
_entity.pdbx_description
1 polymer ?
#
loop_
_entity_poly.entity_id
_entity_poly.type
_entity_poly.pdbx_seq_one_letter_code
_entity_poly.pdbx_strand_id
1 'polypeptide(L)'
;MDIGTEFEEDFFEKPKDKRSNEPPNYEAKFCVPLDKSSFSPDQKLISMNLLATVCHKLQKFEEELEALHQCLEANKLCPEFWLRLGLCYAGLYKISLPDYSLTVLCEKLEPCCAFKSKINSIKHPETQENNTPSPNLVCSSESAMTACESSSEAFSNKCYVCQYETFMVSSCLIHTRMLIDSGGPNHLAVERDERMKEKISNSLKHMEVNQSFIDAATKMLGPNFVPGLAMHDNTSEDSSSLTTNQNEMVQE
;
A
#
# COMPACT_ATOMS: atom_id res chain seq x y z
N MET A 1 -38.19 -50.09 23.40
CA MET A 1 -38.16 -48.73 23.96
C MET A 1 -38.59 -47.82 22.84
N ASP A 2 -39.89 -47.55 22.77
CA ASP A 2 -40.48 -46.67 21.77
C ASP A 2 -40.30 -45.23 22.25
N ILE A 3 -39.48 -44.47 21.52
CA ILE A 3 -39.30 -43.04 21.73
C ILE A 3 -40.37 -42.36 20.89
N GLY A 4 -41.50 -42.09 21.55
CA GLY A 4 -42.64 -41.38 20.99
C GLY A 4 -42.27 -39.95 20.59
N THR A 5 -42.45 -39.68 19.32
CA THR A 5 -42.49 -38.35 18.68
C THR A 5 -43.75 -37.62 19.12
N GLU A 6 -43.64 -36.78 20.14
CA GLU A 6 -44.60 -35.72 20.44
C GLU A 6 -43.83 -34.39 20.47
N PHE A 7 -43.54 -33.85 19.28
CA PHE A 7 -43.18 -32.45 19.15
C PHE A 7 -44.48 -31.70 18.88
N GLU A 8 -44.97 -30.99 19.89
CA GLU A 8 -46.15 -30.12 19.75
C GLU A 8 -45.88 -29.06 18.67
N GLU A 9 -46.62 -29.13 17.57
CA GLU A 9 -46.56 -28.18 16.44
C GLU A 9 -47.11 -26.78 16.78
N ASP A 10 -47.53 -26.55 18.03
CA ASP A 10 -48.14 -25.29 18.49
C ASP A 10 -47.12 -24.19 18.82
N PHE A 11 -45.81 -24.42 18.65
CA PHE A 11 -44.79 -23.39 18.92
C PHE A 11 -44.67 -22.33 17.81
N PHE A 12 -45.26 -22.56 16.64
CA PHE A 12 -45.29 -21.54 15.59
C PHE A 12 -46.47 -20.60 15.83
N GLU A 13 -46.22 -19.53 16.62
CA GLU A 13 -47.10 -18.35 16.64
C GLU A 13 -47.44 -17.97 15.19
N LYS A 14 -48.75 -18.03 14.86
CA LYS A 14 -49.25 -17.60 13.55
C LYS A 14 -48.65 -16.22 13.24
N PRO A 15 -48.04 -16.03 12.04
CA PRO A 15 -47.47 -14.75 11.65
C PRO A 15 -48.51 -13.66 11.88
N LYS A 16 -48.26 -12.76 12.83
CA LYS A 16 -49.14 -11.63 13.10
C LYS A 16 -49.32 -10.89 11.78
N ASP A 17 -50.56 -10.75 11.33
CA ASP A 17 -50.91 -10.03 10.11
C ASP A 17 -50.12 -8.73 10.07
N LYS A 18 -49.31 -8.55 9.03
CA LYS A 18 -48.51 -7.36 8.80
C LYS A 18 -49.46 -6.16 8.80
N ARG A 19 -49.59 -5.50 9.95
CA ARG A 19 -50.19 -4.17 10.01
C ARG A 19 -49.39 -3.32 9.04
N SER A 20 -50.04 -2.83 7.99
CA SER A 20 -49.56 -1.80 7.09
C SER A 20 -49.47 -0.48 7.86
N ASN A 21 -48.64 -0.45 8.90
CA ASN A 21 -48.21 0.80 9.48
C ASN A 21 -47.20 1.33 8.48
N GLU A 22 -47.59 2.35 7.71
CA GLU A 22 -46.61 3.22 7.05
C GLU A 22 -45.49 3.49 8.06
N PRO A 23 -44.22 3.29 7.68
CA PRO A 23 -43.13 3.53 8.61
C PRO A 23 -43.27 4.98 9.08
N PRO A 24 -43.29 5.22 10.42
CA PRO A 24 -43.39 6.57 10.94
C PRO A 24 -42.30 7.41 10.26
N ASN A 25 -42.71 8.54 9.69
CA ASN A 25 -41.86 9.47 8.95
C ASN A 25 -40.56 9.69 9.74
N TYR A 26 -39.49 9.00 9.30
CA TYR A 26 -38.22 9.01 10.01
C TYR A 26 -37.50 10.29 9.64
N GLU A 27 -37.62 11.30 10.50
CA GLU A 27 -36.74 12.46 10.44
C GLU A 27 -35.39 12.06 11.05
N ALA A 28 -34.36 12.01 10.21
CA ALA A 28 -33.00 11.83 10.65
C ALA A 28 -32.62 12.98 11.59
N LYS A 29 -32.46 12.69 12.88
CA LYS A 29 -31.97 13.68 13.85
C LYS A 29 -30.49 13.94 13.57
N PHE A 30 -30.13 15.21 13.45
CA PHE A 30 -28.73 15.62 13.37
C PHE A 30 -28.02 15.26 14.68
N CYS A 31 -27.17 14.23 14.64
CA CYS A 31 -26.28 13.92 15.74
C CYS A 31 -25.12 14.92 15.79
N VAL A 32 -24.70 15.28 17.01
CA VAL A 32 -23.49 16.08 17.23
C VAL A 32 -22.29 15.30 16.68
N PRO A 33 -21.31 15.95 16.04
CA PRO A 33 -20.06 15.31 15.64
C PRO A 33 -19.41 14.54 16.80
N LEU A 34 -18.97 13.30 16.53
CA LEU A 34 -18.46 12.36 17.55
C LEU A 34 -17.24 12.91 18.31
N ASP A 35 -16.41 13.68 17.63
CA ASP A 35 -15.22 14.32 18.18
C ASP A 35 -15.54 15.40 19.21
N LYS A 36 -16.59 16.19 18.97
CA LYS A 36 -17.08 17.22 19.89
C LYS A 36 -17.74 16.62 21.12
N SER A 37 -18.15 15.36 21.04
CA SER A 37 -18.80 14.61 22.12
C SER A 37 -17.81 13.78 22.96
N SER A 38 -16.52 13.81 22.61
CA SER A 38 -15.48 13.03 23.29
C SER A 38 -15.01 13.71 24.58
N PHE A 39 -14.88 12.96 25.67
CA PHE A 39 -14.48 13.50 26.99
C PHE A 39 -12.99 13.28 27.31
N SER A 40 -12.32 12.41 26.55
CA SER A 40 -10.90 12.09 26.75
C SER A 40 -10.15 12.04 25.41
N PRO A 41 -8.82 12.23 25.43
CA PRO A 41 -7.99 12.10 24.22
C PRO A 41 -8.15 10.75 23.54
N ASP A 42 -8.23 9.66 24.31
CA ASP A 42 -8.39 8.30 23.76
C ASP A 42 -9.75 8.11 23.09
N GLN A 43 -10.83 8.62 23.70
CA GLN A 43 -12.15 8.60 23.06
C GLN A 43 -12.16 9.43 21.77
N LYS A 44 -11.47 10.57 21.76
CA LYS A 44 -11.33 11.39 20.55
C LYS A 44 -10.58 10.64 19.46
N LEU A 45 -9.49 9.95 19.80
CA LEU A 45 -8.71 9.12 18.87
C LEU A 45 -9.55 7.98 18.30
N ILE A 46 -10.28 7.24 19.14
CA ILE A 46 -11.17 6.16 18.71
C ILE A 46 -12.26 6.70 17.78
N SER A 47 -12.85 7.85 18.13
CA SER A 47 -13.88 8.51 17.33
C SER A 47 -13.36 8.94 15.95
N MET A 48 -12.16 9.52 15.89
CA MET A 48 -11.49 9.88 14.64
C MET A 48 -11.14 8.66 13.80
N ASN A 49 -10.63 7.60 14.40
CA ASN A 49 -10.31 6.36 13.69
C ASN A 49 -11.57 5.69 13.13
N LEU A 50 -12.69 5.73 13.87
CA LEU A 50 -13.98 5.27 13.38
C LEU A 50 -14.47 6.11 12.20
N LEU A 51 -14.40 7.44 12.31
CA LEU A 51 -14.75 8.36 11.23
C LEU A 51 -13.94 8.07 9.96
N ALA A 52 -12.62 7.95 10.07
CA ALA A 52 -11.75 7.56 8.96
C ALA A 52 -12.19 6.25 8.32
N THR A 53 -12.60 5.26 9.12
CA THR A 53 -13.08 3.96 8.63
C THR A 53 -14.39 4.07 7.87
N VAL A 54 -15.33 4.87 8.35
CA VAL A 54 -16.59 5.14 7.65
C VAL A 54 -16.33 5.89 6.35
N CYS A 55 -15.52 6.95 6.38
CA CYS A 55 -15.16 7.72 5.19
C CYS A 55 -14.50 6.84 4.12
N HIS A 56 -13.59 5.95 4.52
CA HIS A 56 -12.97 4.97 3.62
C HIS A 56 -14.00 4.10 2.89
N LYS A 57 -14.96 3.55 3.64
CA LYS A 57 -16.02 2.70 3.07
C LYS A 57 -16.97 3.47 2.15
N LEU A 58 -17.13 4.78 2.39
CA LEU A 58 -17.90 5.69 1.56
C LEU A 58 -17.08 6.33 0.42
N GLN A 59 -15.80 5.97 0.27
CA GLN A 59 -14.87 6.56 -0.70
C GLN A 59 -14.73 8.09 -0.59
N LYS A 60 -14.88 8.61 0.63
CA LYS A 60 -14.70 10.01 1.01
C LYS A 60 -13.26 10.25 1.44
N PHE A 61 -12.35 10.25 0.47
CA PHE A 61 -10.91 10.24 0.75
C PHE A 61 -10.40 11.53 1.42
N GLU A 62 -11.00 12.69 1.11
CA GLU A 62 -10.59 13.97 1.73
C GLU A 62 -10.92 13.97 3.23
N GLU A 63 -12.13 13.57 3.61
CA GLU A 63 -12.54 13.46 5.01
C GLU A 63 -11.82 12.31 5.74
N GLU A 64 -11.48 11.23 5.04
CA GLU A 64 -10.62 10.18 5.59
C GLU A 64 -9.23 10.71 5.92
N LEU A 65 -8.61 11.49 5.01
CA LEU A 65 -7.29 12.10 5.23
C LEU A 65 -7.29 13.05 6.43
N GLU A 66 -8.31 13.90 6.56
CA GLU A 66 -8.42 14.80 7.70
C GLU A 66 -8.48 14.03 9.03
N ALA A 67 -9.31 12.99 9.10
CA ALA A 67 -9.44 12.16 10.28
C ALA A 67 -8.14 11.38 10.60
N LEU A 68 -7.45 10.86 9.58
CA LEU A 68 -6.17 10.16 9.75
C LEU A 68 -5.05 11.09 10.22
N HIS A 69 -4.98 12.33 9.74
CA HIS A 69 -4.01 13.31 10.24
C HIS A 69 -4.24 13.61 11.71
N GLN A 70 -5.49 13.78 12.16
CA GLN A 70 -5.79 13.95 13.58
C GLN A 70 -5.41 12.71 14.41
N CYS A 71 -5.57 11.50 13.86
CA CYS A 71 -5.10 10.27 14.52
C CYS A 71 -3.57 10.25 14.67
N LEU A 72 -2.83 10.68 13.64
CA LEU A 72 -1.37 10.75 13.66
C LEU A 72 -0.84 11.84 14.59
N GLU A 73 -1.52 12.98 14.69
CA GLU A 73 -1.17 14.01 15.67
C GLU A 73 -1.23 13.48 17.10
N ALA A 74 -2.24 12.66 17.40
CA ALA A 74 -2.41 12.02 18.70
C ALA A 74 -1.44 10.85 18.92
N ASN A 75 -1.17 10.03 17.90
CA ASN A 75 -0.27 8.88 18.00
C ASN A 75 0.53 8.65 16.71
N LYS A 76 1.73 9.24 16.67
CA LYS A 76 2.66 9.18 15.52
C LYS A 76 3.31 7.82 15.31
N LEU A 77 3.34 6.97 16.34
CA LEU A 77 4.05 5.69 16.33
C LEU A 77 3.17 4.49 15.98
N CYS A 78 1.88 4.71 15.70
CA CYS A 78 0.98 3.65 15.29
C CYS A 78 1.16 3.31 13.80
N PRO A 79 1.69 2.13 13.43
CA PRO A 79 1.92 1.78 12.04
C PRO A 79 0.61 1.71 11.23
N GLU A 80 -0.51 1.34 11.85
CA GLU A 80 -1.81 1.24 11.17
C GLU A 80 -2.26 2.58 10.59
N PHE A 81 -2.01 3.69 11.29
CA PHE A 81 -2.40 5.01 10.79
C PHE A 81 -1.57 5.41 9.57
N TRP A 82 -0.28 5.13 9.57
CA TRP A 82 0.58 5.34 8.40
C TRP A 82 0.20 4.44 7.23
N LEU A 83 -0.14 3.18 7.49
CA LEU A 83 -0.59 2.27 6.45
C LEU A 83 -1.87 2.79 5.79
N ARG A 84 -2.86 3.13 6.62
CA ARG A 84 -4.14 3.65 6.14
C ARG A 84 -3.98 4.97 5.39
N LEU A 85 -3.08 5.85 5.84
CA LEU A 85 -2.75 7.08 5.14
C LEU A 85 -2.20 6.80 3.74
N GLY A 86 -1.25 5.86 3.62
CA GLY A 86 -0.72 5.42 2.33
C GLY A 86 -1.79 4.82 1.40
N LEU A 87 -2.68 3.99 1.95
CA LEU A 87 -3.81 3.42 1.18
C LEU A 87 -4.82 4.49 0.76
N CYS A 88 -5.07 5.49 1.61
CA CYS A 88 -5.95 6.61 1.30
C CYS A 88 -5.39 7.46 0.15
N TYR A 89 -4.09 7.78 0.18
CA TYR A 89 -3.41 8.44 -0.95
C TYR A 89 -3.43 7.58 -2.22
N ALA A 90 -3.22 6.27 -2.10
CA ALA A 90 -3.32 5.37 -3.25
C ALA A 90 -4.73 5.37 -3.86
N GLY A 91 -5.78 5.41 -3.03
CA GLY A 91 -7.16 5.56 -3.48
C GLY A 91 -7.43 6.91 -4.16
N LEU A 92 -6.96 8.02 -3.57
CA LEU A 92 -7.10 9.37 -4.10
C LEU A 92 -6.42 9.53 -5.47
N TYR A 93 -5.20 9.01 -5.62
CA TYR A 93 -4.41 9.07 -6.84
C TYR A 93 -4.62 7.88 -7.79
N LYS A 94 -5.52 6.95 -7.44
CA LYS A 94 -5.83 5.74 -8.22
C LYS A 94 -4.60 4.86 -8.52
N ILE A 95 -3.67 4.79 -7.58
CA ILE A 95 -2.49 3.94 -7.66
C ILE A 95 -2.90 2.52 -7.27
N SER A 96 -2.71 1.55 -8.17
CA SER A 96 -3.02 0.16 -7.89
C SER A 96 -1.92 -0.47 -7.03
N LEU A 97 -2.33 -1.09 -5.92
CA LEU A 97 -1.45 -1.84 -5.03
C LEU A 97 -1.87 -3.31 -5.08
N PRO A 98 -1.03 -4.23 -5.58
CA PRO A 98 -1.43 -5.59 -5.95
C PRO A 98 -2.00 -6.45 -4.81
N ASP A 99 -1.67 -6.15 -3.54
CA ASP A 99 -2.16 -6.89 -2.36
C ASP A 99 -3.23 -6.14 -1.55
N TYR A 100 -3.55 -4.92 -1.95
CA TYR A 100 -4.58 -4.10 -1.34
C TYR A 100 -5.66 -3.89 -2.38
N SER A 101 -6.64 -4.81 -2.43
CA SER A 101 -7.84 -4.64 -3.24
C SER A 101 -8.60 -3.40 -2.75
N LEU A 102 -8.29 -2.24 -3.34
CA LEU A 102 -9.06 -1.01 -3.20
C LEU A 102 -10.38 -1.25 -3.94
N THR A 103 -11.36 -1.79 -3.22
CA THR A 103 -12.67 -2.19 -3.76
C THR A 103 -13.30 -1.02 -4.54
N VAL A 104 -13.58 -1.27 -5.82
CA VAL A 104 -14.34 -0.45 -6.78
C VAL A 104 -13.76 0.95 -6.99
N LEU A 105 -12.83 1.05 -7.94
CA LEU A 105 -12.35 2.33 -8.47
C LEU A 105 -13.51 3.16 -9.04
N CYS A 106 -13.69 4.37 -8.51
CA CYS A 106 -14.57 5.39 -9.06
C CYS A 106 -14.11 5.74 -10.49
N GLU A 107 -14.93 5.42 -11.50
CA GLU A 107 -14.61 5.46 -12.93
C GLU A 107 -14.38 6.87 -13.52
N LYS A 108 -14.41 7.95 -12.71
CA LYS A 108 -14.55 9.33 -13.24
C LYS A 108 -13.30 10.24 -13.23
N LEU A 109 -12.08 9.69 -13.14
CA LEU A 109 -10.87 10.47 -13.43
C LEU A 109 -9.94 9.64 -14.31
N GLU A 110 -9.46 10.25 -15.40
CA GLU A 110 -8.43 9.66 -16.24
C GLU A 110 -7.16 9.41 -15.43
N PRO A 111 -6.65 8.17 -15.39
CA PRO A 111 -5.38 7.88 -14.74
C PRO A 111 -4.22 8.51 -15.51
N CYS A 112 -3.25 9.06 -14.77
CA CYS A 112 -2.03 9.63 -15.33
C CYS A 112 -1.22 8.61 -16.16
N CYS A 113 -0.51 9.12 -17.17
CA CYS A 113 0.27 8.40 -18.18
C CYS A 113 1.37 7.44 -17.67
N ALA A 114 1.81 7.52 -16.41
CA ALA A 114 2.98 6.76 -15.93
C ALA A 114 2.70 5.27 -15.60
N PHE A 115 1.48 4.91 -15.19
CA PHE A 115 1.23 3.57 -14.63
C PHE A 115 0.81 2.51 -15.66
N LYS A 116 0.46 2.92 -16.89
CA LYS A 116 0.04 1.99 -17.96
C LYS A 116 1.22 1.21 -18.57
N SER A 117 2.48 1.62 -18.38
CA SER A 117 3.60 1.01 -19.11
C SER A 117 4.05 -0.36 -18.58
N LYS A 118 3.83 -0.67 -17.29
CA LYS A 118 4.32 -1.92 -16.68
C LYS A 118 3.28 -3.01 -16.48
N ILE A 119 2.01 -2.68 -16.25
CA ILE A 119 0.95 -3.70 -16.08
C ILE A 119 0.77 -4.53 -17.37
N ASN A 120 0.96 -3.91 -18.54
CA ASN A 120 0.84 -4.61 -19.82
C ASN A 120 2.05 -5.49 -20.18
N SER A 121 3.15 -5.42 -19.42
CA SER A 121 4.39 -6.15 -19.71
C SER A 121 4.47 -7.52 -19.00
N ILE A 122 3.63 -7.74 -17.98
CA ILE A 122 3.53 -9.05 -17.32
C ILE A 122 2.51 -9.91 -18.09
N LYS A 123 2.82 -10.23 -19.35
CA LYS A 123 2.22 -11.39 -20.01
C LYS A 123 3.15 -12.57 -19.84
N HIS A 124 2.60 -13.59 -19.19
CA HIS A 124 3.18 -14.89 -18.94
C HIS A 124 3.73 -15.52 -20.24
N PRO A 125 4.90 -16.20 -20.22
CA PRO A 125 5.33 -16.97 -21.38
C PRO A 125 4.39 -18.16 -21.54
N GLU A 126 3.64 -18.19 -22.64
CA GLU A 126 2.90 -19.36 -23.08
C GLU A 126 3.88 -20.38 -23.68
N THR A 127 3.70 -21.61 -23.23
CA THR A 127 4.36 -22.84 -23.63
C THR A 127 4.33 -23.00 -25.15
N GLN A 128 5.50 -23.03 -25.76
CA GLN A 128 5.69 -23.30 -27.18
C GLN A 128 5.72 -24.82 -27.39
N GLU A 129 4.58 -25.42 -27.77
CA GLU A 129 4.56 -26.75 -28.37
C GLU A 129 4.67 -26.66 -29.89
N ASN A 130 5.74 -27.27 -30.39
CA ASN A 130 6.03 -27.55 -31.79
C ASN A 130 4.92 -28.41 -32.42
N ASN A 131 4.67 -28.25 -33.73
CA ASN A 131 4.83 -29.33 -34.72
C ASN A 131 4.55 -28.91 -36.19
N THR A 132 5.65 -28.98 -36.96
CA THR A 132 5.81 -29.44 -38.36
C THR A 132 5.44 -28.59 -39.60
N PRO A 133 6.22 -28.74 -40.71
CA PRO A 133 6.25 -27.82 -41.86
C PRO A 133 5.69 -28.41 -43.16
N SER A 134 5.36 -27.56 -44.14
CA SER A 134 5.47 -27.88 -45.58
C SER A 134 5.32 -26.65 -46.50
N PRO A 135 5.79 -26.73 -47.76
CA PRO A 135 6.46 -25.60 -48.42
C PRO A 135 5.77 -25.07 -49.69
N ASN A 136 6.39 -24.03 -50.26
CA ASN A 136 6.28 -23.44 -51.60
C ASN A 136 5.25 -22.32 -51.80
N LEU A 137 5.70 -21.10 -52.12
CA LEU A 137 5.77 -20.60 -53.52
C LEU A 137 6.35 -19.16 -53.59
N VAL A 138 7.49 -19.02 -54.29
CA VAL A 138 7.83 -17.96 -55.28
C VAL A 138 7.83 -16.46 -54.87
N CYS A 139 9.06 -15.99 -54.60
CA CYS A 139 9.81 -14.88 -55.25
C CYS A 139 9.05 -13.70 -55.92
N SER A 140 9.29 -12.47 -55.45
CA SER A 140 9.77 -11.33 -56.27
C SER A 140 10.21 -10.11 -55.43
N SER A 141 11.51 -9.83 -55.55
CA SER A 141 12.20 -8.54 -55.81
C SER A 141 11.91 -7.25 -55.03
N GLU A 142 13.00 -6.79 -54.38
CA GLU A 142 13.55 -5.41 -54.37
C GLU A 142 12.65 -4.21 -54.09
N SER A 143 12.87 -3.55 -52.95
CA SER A 143 13.32 -2.15 -52.96
C SER A 143 13.80 -1.65 -51.58
N ALA A 144 14.95 -0.97 -51.64
CA ALA A 144 15.35 0.23 -50.90
C ALA A 144 15.28 0.27 -49.37
N MET A 145 16.49 0.35 -48.79
CA MET A 145 16.90 1.23 -47.69
C MET A 145 15.79 1.86 -46.83
N THR A 146 15.76 1.49 -45.55
CA THR A 146 15.51 2.49 -44.50
C THR A 146 16.19 2.09 -43.20
N ALA A 147 16.69 3.12 -42.54
CA ALA A 147 17.53 3.17 -41.37
C ALA A 147 17.30 2.06 -40.33
N CYS A 148 18.41 1.43 -39.92
CA CYS A 148 18.57 0.86 -38.60
C CYS A 148 18.62 2.03 -37.60
N GLU A 149 17.46 2.57 -37.25
CA GLU A 149 17.33 3.44 -36.08
C GLU A 149 17.44 2.56 -34.84
N SER A 150 18.62 2.64 -34.24
CA SER A 150 18.87 2.38 -32.83
C SER A 150 17.67 2.84 -31.99
N SER A 151 16.92 1.88 -31.47
CA SER A 151 15.92 2.08 -30.41
C SER A 151 16.63 2.40 -29.09
N SER A 152 17.31 3.54 -29.05
CA SER A 152 17.84 4.14 -27.83
C SER A 152 16.68 4.78 -27.09
N GLU A 153 16.29 4.13 -25.99
CA GLU A 153 15.79 4.75 -24.77
C GLU A 153 14.93 6.00 -24.97
N ALA A 154 13.66 5.78 -25.32
CA ALA A 154 12.62 6.75 -24.99
C ALA A 154 12.51 6.80 -23.46
N PHE A 155 13.38 7.60 -22.82
CA PHE A 155 13.14 8.12 -21.48
C PHE A 155 11.84 8.93 -21.56
N SER A 156 10.73 8.23 -21.33
CA SER A 156 9.42 8.79 -21.06
C SER A 156 9.62 9.93 -20.06
N ASN A 157 9.41 11.17 -20.51
CA ASN A 157 9.37 12.33 -19.65
C ASN A 157 8.28 12.09 -18.61
N LYS A 158 8.67 11.59 -17.43
CA LYS A 158 7.76 11.24 -16.35
C LYS A 158 7.02 12.50 -15.93
N CYS A 159 5.71 12.42 -15.87
CA CYS A 159 4.89 13.50 -15.35
C CYS A 159 5.28 13.77 -13.88
N TYR A 160 5.77 14.99 -13.58
CA TYR A 160 6.22 15.39 -12.25
C TYR A 160 5.16 15.17 -11.17
N VAL A 161 3.88 15.37 -11.53
CA VAL A 161 2.74 15.17 -10.62
C VAL A 161 2.65 13.70 -10.19
N CYS A 162 2.79 12.77 -11.13
CA CYS A 162 2.59 11.33 -10.87
C CYS A 162 3.78 10.73 -10.12
N GLN A 163 4.95 11.38 -10.22
CA GLN A 163 6.10 11.10 -9.38
C GLN A 163 5.85 11.51 -7.93
N TYR A 164 5.24 12.68 -7.68
CA TYR A 164 4.90 13.14 -6.33
C TYR A 164 3.82 12.26 -5.67
N GLU A 165 2.80 11.84 -6.41
CA GLU A 165 1.75 10.95 -5.92
C GLU A 165 2.32 9.60 -5.46
N THR A 166 3.18 9.00 -6.30
CA THR A 166 3.88 7.75 -5.96
C THR A 166 4.78 7.94 -4.74
N PHE A 167 5.45 9.10 -4.63
CA PHE A 167 6.31 9.47 -3.51
C PHE A 167 5.52 9.49 -2.18
N MET A 168 4.32 10.08 -2.18
CA MET A 168 3.49 10.16 -0.97
C MET A 168 3.10 8.77 -0.47
N VAL A 169 2.63 7.90 -1.37
CA VAL A 169 2.23 6.53 -1.02
C VAL A 169 3.43 5.72 -0.53
N SER A 170 4.54 5.72 -1.27
CA SER A 170 5.73 4.95 -0.90
C SER A 170 6.30 5.41 0.44
N SER A 171 6.32 6.73 0.71
CA SER A 171 6.78 7.27 1.99
C SER A 171 5.95 6.75 3.17
N CYS A 172 4.62 6.72 3.04
CA CYS A 172 3.73 6.20 4.07
C CYS A 172 3.95 4.69 4.32
N LEU A 173 4.07 3.91 3.24
CA LEU A 173 4.30 2.47 3.33
C LEU A 173 5.64 2.13 3.99
N ILE A 174 6.70 2.90 3.69
CA ILE A 174 8.01 2.65 4.28
C ILE A 174 8.04 3.09 5.74
N HIS A 175 7.44 4.23 6.08
CA HIS A 175 7.30 4.66 7.47
C HIS A 175 6.56 3.60 8.30
N THR A 176 5.48 3.03 7.74
CA THR A 176 4.74 1.92 8.36
C THR A 176 5.68 0.76 8.68
N ARG A 177 6.45 0.29 7.69
CA ARG A 177 7.41 -0.82 7.88
C ARG A 177 8.44 -0.52 8.96
N MET A 178 9.01 0.68 8.95
CA MET A 178 10.00 1.11 9.95
C MET A 178 9.43 1.12 11.38
N LEU A 179 8.17 1.53 11.55
CA LEU A 179 7.51 1.48 12.86
C LEU A 179 7.28 0.05 13.35
N ILE A 180 6.92 -0.87 12.45
CA ILE A 180 6.78 -2.29 12.82
C ILE A 180 8.15 -2.88 13.21
N ASP A 181 9.21 -2.53 12.49
CA ASP A 181 10.57 -3.02 12.78
C ASP A 181 11.14 -2.43 14.08
N SER A 182 10.75 -1.22 14.47
CA SER A 182 11.23 -0.53 15.67
C SER A 182 10.38 -0.75 16.93
N GLY A 183 9.12 -1.18 16.79
CA GLY A 183 8.16 -1.32 17.89
C GLY A 183 8.48 -2.42 18.92
N GLY A 184 9.56 -3.18 18.73
CA GLY A 184 9.87 -4.35 19.54
C GLY A 184 8.88 -5.50 19.27
N PRO A 185 9.15 -6.72 19.78
CA PRO A 185 8.27 -7.86 19.55
C PRO A 185 6.96 -7.67 20.32
N ASN A 186 5.93 -7.13 19.65
CA ASN A 186 4.55 -7.34 20.06
C ASN A 186 4.22 -8.83 19.85
N HIS A 187 4.54 -9.68 20.82
CA HIS A 187 4.38 -11.13 20.74
C HIS A 187 2.96 -11.57 20.34
N LEU A 188 1.95 -10.73 20.61
CA LEU A 188 0.55 -10.97 20.26
C LEU A 188 0.19 -10.56 18.81
N ALA A 189 1.04 -9.78 18.15
CA ALA A 189 0.80 -9.22 16.81
C ALA A 189 1.80 -9.69 15.74
N VAL A 190 2.77 -10.54 16.08
CA VAL A 190 3.86 -10.95 15.16
C VAL A 190 3.35 -11.42 13.79
N GLU A 191 2.35 -12.32 13.76
CA GLU A 191 1.83 -12.84 12.48
C GLU A 191 1.17 -11.74 11.64
N ARG A 192 0.46 -10.83 12.28
CA ARG A 192 -0.21 -9.69 11.64
C ARG A 192 0.80 -8.70 11.08
N ASP A 193 1.86 -8.44 11.85
CA ASP A 193 2.95 -7.53 11.52
C ASP A 193 3.77 -8.08 10.34
N GLU A 194 4.11 -9.37 10.33
CA GLU A 194 4.78 -10.03 9.21
C GLU A 194 3.93 -10.01 7.94
N ARG A 195 2.62 -10.32 8.05
CA ARG A 195 1.69 -10.21 6.91
C ARG A 195 1.62 -8.78 6.37
N MET A 196 1.65 -7.78 7.25
CA MET A 196 1.66 -6.37 6.84
C MET A 196 2.96 -6.01 6.10
N LYS A 197 4.11 -6.43 6.63
CA LYS A 197 5.43 -6.23 5.99
C LYS A 197 5.51 -6.88 4.62
N GLU A 198 4.98 -8.09 4.47
CA GLU A 198 4.94 -8.79 3.18
C GLU A 198 4.14 -8.00 2.14
N LYS A 199 2.92 -7.58 2.49
CA LYS A 199 2.07 -6.76 1.60
C LYS A 199 2.71 -5.43 1.22
N ILE A 200 3.35 -4.76 2.18
CA ILE A 200 4.11 -3.52 1.94
C ILE A 200 5.25 -3.80 0.95
N SER A 201 6.02 -4.86 1.18
CA SER A 201 7.16 -5.21 0.33
C SER A 201 6.73 -5.53 -1.09
N ASN A 202 5.66 -6.29 -1.28
CA ASN A 202 5.10 -6.57 -2.59
C ASN A 202 4.60 -5.29 -3.27
N SER A 203 3.89 -4.43 -2.55
CA SER A 203 3.41 -3.14 -3.07
C SER A 203 4.57 -2.26 -3.57
N LEU A 204 5.66 -2.17 -2.79
CA LEU A 204 6.84 -1.38 -3.14
C LEU A 204 7.63 -1.95 -4.33
N LYS A 205 7.65 -3.27 -4.55
CA LYS A 205 8.32 -3.89 -5.72
C LYS A 205 7.76 -3.40 -7.07
N HIS A 206 6.47 -3.04 -7.09
CA HIS A 206 5.79 -2.57 -8.30
C HIS A 206 5.83 -1.05 -8.45
N MET A 207 6.30 -0.32 -7.44
CA MET A 207 6.51 1.12 -7.52
C MET A 207 7.89 1.43 -8.09
N GLU A 208 7.96 2.28 -9.12
CA GLU A 208 9.24 2.78 -9.61
C GLU A 208 9.80 3.82 -8.65
N VAL A 209 10.55 3.33 -7.67
CA VAL A 209 11.27 4.17 -6.72
C VAL A 209 12.62 4.54 -7.34
N ASN A 210 12.76 5.77 -7.83
CA ASN A 210 14.02 6.26 -8.38
C ASN A 210 15.10 6.39 -7.28
N GLN A 211 16.38 6.32 -7.65
CA GLN A 211 17.49 6.50 -6.69
C GLN A 211 17.39 7.82 -5.92
N SER A 212 16.95 8.90 -6.58
CA SER A 212 16.73 10.19 -5.91
C SER A 212 15.69 10.14 -4.78
N PHE A 213 14.68 9.27 -4.89
CA PHE A 213 13.77 9.00 -3.79
C PHE A 213 14.49 8.29 -2.66
N ILE A 214 15.25 7.25 -2.98
CA ILE A 214 15.99 6.47 -1.98
C ILE A 214 16.95 7.40 -1.23
N ASP A 215 17.65 8.29 -1.93
CA ASP A 215 18.57 9.26 -1.35
C ASP A 215 17.83 10.27 -0.46
N ALA A 216 16.72 10.83 -0.94
CA ALA A 216 15.90 11.77 -0.17
C ALA A 216 15.31 11.12 1.09
N ALA A 217 14.78 9.91 0.95
CA ALA A 217 14.18 9.17 2.04
C ALA A 217 15.24 8.67 3.03
N THR A 218 16.41 8.23 2.57
CA THR A 218 17.56 7.88 3.43
C THR A 218 18.05 9.11 4.20
N LYS A 219 18.05 10.29 3.58
CA LYS A 219 18.39 11.56 4.26
C LYS A 219 17.36 11.93 5.32
N MET A 220 16.07 11.66 5.09
CA MET A 220 14.98 12.00 6.02
C MET A 220 14.78 10.97 7.14
N LEU A 221 14.95 9.69 6.82
CA LEU A 221 14.57 8.55 7.68
C LEU A 221 15.80 7.80 8.24
N GLY A 222 17.00 8.14 7.77
CA GLY A 222 18.26 7.53 8.20
C GLY A 222 18.69 6.33 7.33
N PRO A 223 19.94 5.84 7.51
CA PRO A 223 20.54 4.77 6.69
C PRO A 223 19.84 3.41 6.81
N ASN A 224 19.08 3.20 7.87
CA ASN A 224 18.35 1.93 8.11
C ASN A 224 17.08 1.80 7.25
N PHE A 225 16.80 2.78 6.39
CA PHE A 225 15.62 2.87 5.54
C PHE A 225 15.49 1.71 4.53
N VAL A 226 16.59 1.11 4.05
CA VAL A 226 16.52 -0.03 3.12
C VAL A 226 17.33 -1.23 3.62
N PRO A 227 16.77 -2.07 4.50
CA PRO A 227 17.38 -3.34 4.84
C PRO A 227 17.22 -4.28 3.63
N GLY A 228 18.26 -4.40 2.80
CA GLY A 228 18.30 -5.29 1.63
C GLY A 228 18.82 -4.68 0.33
N LEU A 229 19.00 -3.35 0.27
CA LEU A 229 19.77 -2.66 -0.77
C LEU A 229 21.12 -2.22 -0.19
N ALA A 230 21.73 -3.05 0.66
CA ALA A 230 23.13 -2.90 0.95
C ALA A 230 23.86 -2.98 -0.40
N MET A 231 24.19 -1.82 -0.95
CA MET A 231 25.19 -1.70 -1.99
C MET A 231 26.36 -2.53 -1.48
N HIS A 232 26.75 -3.54 -2.25
CA HIS A 232 28.03 -4.18 -2.08
C HIS A 232 29.07 -3.08 -2.25
N ASP A 233 29.41 -2.40 -1.15
CA ASP A 233 30.54 -1.49 -1.10
C ASP A 233 31.77 -2.37 -1.24
N ASN A 234 32.13 -2.60 -2.50
CA ASN A 234 33.44 -3.09 -2.89
C ASN A 234 34.44 -1.96 -2.66
N THR A 235 34.66 -1.57 -1.41
CA THR A 235 35.88 -0.90 -0.99
C THR A 235 36.85 -1.97 -0.54
N SER A 236 37.37 -2.69 -1.53
CA SER A 236 38.71 -3.24 -1.45
C SER A 236 39.65 -2.06 -1.59
N GLU A 237 40.21 -1.56 -0.50
CA GLU A 237 41.56 -1.01 -0.49
C GLU A 237 42.25 -1.43 0.80
N ASP A 238 43.01 -2.52 0.66
CA ASP A 238 44.26 -2.73 1.37
C ASP A 238 45.08 -1.44 1.39
N SER A 239 45.62 -1.05 2.55
CA SER A 239 47.05 -1.21 2.84
C SER A 239 47.61 -0.20 3.86
N SER A 240 48.34 -0.79 4.82
CA SER A 240 49.52 -0.22 5.51
C SER A 240 49.27 0.82 6.61
N SER A 241 50.06 0.97 7.66
CA SER A 241 51.02 0.15 8.42
C SER A 241 51.71 1.15 9.36
N LEU A 242 51.93 0.79 10.63
CA LEU A 242 52.88 1.41 11.59
C LEU A 242 52.61 2.90 11.95
N THR A 243 52.80 3.41 13.18
CA THR A 243 53.85 3.22 14.20
C THR A 243 53.35 3.62 15.60
N THR A 244 53.74 2.81 16.59
CA THR A 244 54.32 3.12 17.93
C THR A 244 54.27 4.55 18.49
N ASN A 245 53.84 4.66 19.76
CA ASN A 245 54.50 5.36 20.90
C ASN A 245 53.66 5.11 22.17
N GLN A 246 54.06 4.24 23.10
CA GLN A 246 54.96 4.45 24.27
C GLN A 246 54.61 5.63 25.21
N ASN A 247 54.45 5.25 26.49
CA ASN A 247 54.53 6.02 27.75
C ASN A 247 53.34 6.95 28.07
N GLU A 248 52.83 7.02 29.31
CA GLU A 248 53.57 7.05 30.57
C GLU A 248 52.66 6.67 31.77
N MET A 249 53.26 6.03 32.77
CA MET A 249 52.77 5.88 34.16
C MET A 249 52.41 7.24 34.76
N VAL A 250 51.36 7.34 35.58
CA VAL A 250 51.43 7.92 36.95
C VAL A 250 50.35 7.26 37.82
N GLN A 251 50.79 6.68 38.94
CA GLN A 251 49.98 6.28 40.09
C GLN A 251 49.67 7.51 40.96
N GLU A 252 48.45 7.60 41.48
CA GLU A 252 48.15 7.75 42.92
C GLU A 252 46.67 7.46 43.18
#